data_AF-A0A6B0SK28-F1
#
_entry.id   AF-A0A6B0SK28-F1
#
_cell.length_a   1.000
_cell.length_b   1.000
_cell.length_c   1.000
_cell.angle_alpha   90.00
_cell.angle_beta   90.00
_cell.angle_gamma   90.00
#
_symmetry.space_group_name_H-M   'P 1'
#
loop_
_entity.id
_entity.type
_entity.pdbx_description
1 polymer ?
#
loop_
_entity_poly.entity_id
_entity_poly.type
_entity_poly.pdbx_seq_one_letter_code
_entity_poly.pdbx_strand_id
1 'polypeptide(L)'
;MALKSEDLSSGFRHGKVMAFINERMSRHAKGPEFYLENVSLSWEKVEDKLRAILEDRLVPSQAKEACAWSSLALGVRFAYKQSQLHRHRVQWLHDFAGLHRSAAQALASDFTLLAAQHEVERQEAAFRLQLTQATLAEVQKERDLLKWKLFKTELQSAQAPVAEGPSLATAGGAGTEGTSEEEETGATATTAAASEATGGGKQEDAEGVEAAEGAQDLSVDLMQLLGVVDQKNYTSGGQREGDFRCTNTIPIHISTTSTIHSRSFISDISLLGIL
;
A
#
# COMPACT_ATOMS: atom_id res chain seq x y z
N MET A 1 -52.02 -14.46 22.29
CA MET A 1 -51.03 -15.19 21.46
C MET A 1 -49.63 -14.83 21.91
N ALA A 2 -48.71 -15.80 21.95
CA ALA A 2 -47.32 -15.56 22.36
C ALA A 2 -46.43 -15.21 21.16
N LEU A 3 -46.61 -15.93 20.05
CA LEU A 3 -46.11 -15.51 18.73
C LEU A 3 -47.09 -14.51 18.13
N LYS A 4 -46.57 -13.41 17.56
CA LYS A 4 -47.32 -12.40 16.82
C LYS A 4 -47.03 -12.54 15.33
N SER A 5 -48.04 -12.37 14.48
CA SER A 5 -47.89 -12.42 13.01
C SER A 5 -46.95 -11.34 12.47
N GLU A 6 -46.78 -10.26 13.24
CA GLU A 6 -45.98 -9.09 12.93
C GLU A 6 -44.53 -9.22 13.44
N ASP A 7 -44.21 -10.25 14.25
CA ASP A 7 -42.84 -10.46 14.73
C ASP A 7 -41.98 -11.16 13.67
N LEU A 8 -41.38 -10.32 12.81
CA LEU A 8 -40.37 -10.72 11.82
C LEU A 8 -39.14 -11.41 12.45
N SER A 9 -38.92 -11.28 13.76
CA SER A 9 -37.82 -11.95 14.49
C SER A 9 -38.19 -13.34 15.03
N SER A 10 -39.43 -13.80 14.82
CA SER A 10 -39.89 -15.15 15.19
C SER A 10 -39.27 -16.29 14.36
N GLY A 11 -38.76 -15.98 13.16
CA GLY A 11 -38.16 -16.95 12.22
C GLY A 11 -39.17 -17.78 11.40
N PHE A 12 -40.46 -17.75 11.74
CA PHE A 12 -41.49 -18.47 10.99
C PHE A 12 -41.97 -17.67 9.77
N ARG A 13 -41.91 -18.27 8.57
CA ARG A 13 -42.34 -17.63 7.31
C ARG A 13 -43.85 -17.73 7.03
N HIS A 14 -44.58 -18.57 7.75
CA HIS A 14 -45.96 -18.95 7.41
C HIS A 14 -46.91 -18.72 8.58
N GLY A 15 -47.86 -17.78 8.43
CA GLY A 15 -48.84 -17.45 9.46
C GLY A 15 -49.68 -18.65 9.95
N LYS A 16 -50.02 -19.60 9.06
CA LYS A 16 -50.70 -20.85 9.42
C LYS A 16 -49.89 -21.72 10.40
N VAL A 17 -48.56 -21.75 10.25
CA VAL A 17 -47.66 -22.49 11.15
C VAL A 17 -47.56 -21.77 12.50
N MET A 18 -47.43 -20.45 12.51
CA MET A 18 -47.46 -19.65 13.75
C MET A 18 -48.79 -19.80 14.51
N ALA A 19 -49.92 -19.86 13.80
CA ALA A 19 -51.23 -20.08 14.40
C ALA A 19 -51.34 -21.48 15.05
N PHE A 20 -50.89 -22.53 14.35
CA PHE A 20 -50.86 -23.90 14.89
C PHE A 20 -49.94 -24.03 16.11
N ILE A 21 -48.75 -23.42 16.08
CA ILE A 21 -47.82 -23.46 17.23
C ILE A 21 -48.38 -22.64 18.40
N ASN A 22 -49.00 -21.47 18.16
CA ASN A 22 -49.76 -20.75 19.19
C ASN A 22 -50.88 -21.62 19.79
N GLU A 23 -51.70 -22.29 18.97
CA GLU A 23 -52.75 -23.20 19.45
C GLU A 23 -52.16 -24.31 20.34
N ARG A 24 -51.07 -24.95 19.91
CA ARG A 24 -50.38 -26.02 20.65
C ARG A 24 -49.79 -25.53 21.98
N MET A 25 -49.16 -24.36 22.01
CA MET A 25 -48.68 -23.73 23.25
C MET A 25 -49.84 -23.34 24.18
N SER A 26 -50.94 -22.80 23.63
CA SER A 26 -52.11 -22.36 24.40
C SER A 26 -52.95 -23.49 25.00
N ARG A 27 -52.60 -24.77 24.77
CA ARG A 27 -53.21 -25.93 25.44
C ARG A 27 -52.95 -25.97 26.95
N HIS A 28 -51.96 -25.23 27.46
CA HIS A 28 -51.73 -25.07 28.90
C HIS A 28 -51.15 -23.67 29.17
N ALA A 29 -51.57 -22.99 30.23
CA ALA A 29 -51.12 -21.62 30.55
C ALA A 29 -49.58 -21.47 30.58
N LYS A 30 -48.89 -22.49 31.12
CA LYS A 30 -47.42 -22.48 31.21
C LYS A 30 -46.71 -22.45 29.85
N GLY A 31 -47.35 -22.80 28.73
CA GLY A 31 -46.78 -22.69 27.38
C GLY A 31 -46.46 -21.25 26.99
N PRO A 32 -47.45 -20.37 26.76
CA PRO A 32 -47.21 -18.97 26.41
C PRO A 32 -46.43 -18.20 27.50
N GLU A 33 -46.59 -18.54 28.78
CA GLU A 33 -45.74 -18.04 29.87
C GLU A 33 -44.27 -18.40 29.64
N PHE A 34 -43.95 -19.68 29.46
CA PHE A 34 -42.58 -20.15 29.22
C PHE A 34 -42.00 -19.55 27.94
N TYR A 35 -42.79 -19.29 26.90
CA TYR A 35 -42.30 -18.55 25.74
C TYR A 35 -41.84 -17.13 26.16
N LEU A 36 -42.73 -16.36 26.79
CA LEU A 36 -42.49 -14.96 27.14
C LEU A 36 -41.37 -14.79 28.18
N GLU A 37 -41.30 -15.65 29.20
CA GLU A 37 -40.22 -15.69 30.21
C GLU A 37 -38.83 -15.90 29.62
N ASN A 38 -38.73 -16.51 28.44
CA ASN A 38 -37.47 -17.03 27.88
C ASN A 38 -37.08 -16.41 26.53
N VAL A 39 -37.88 -15.51 25.96
CA VAL A 39 -37.59 -14.77 24.70
C VAL A 39 -36.23 -14.05 24.68
N SER A 40 -35.69 -13.72 25.86
CA SER A 40 -34.47 -12.93 26.05
C SER A 40 -33.27 -13.72 26.60
N LEU A 41 -33.38 -15.05 26.74
CA LEU A 41 -32.28 -15.91 27.25
C LEU A 41 -31.43 -16.51 26.13
N SER A 42 -30.24 -17.02 26.47
CA SER A 42 -29.46 -17.90 25.59
C SER A 42 -30.18 -19.23 25.39
N TRP A 43 -30.02 -19.86 24.21
CA TRP A 43 -30.68 -21.13 23.89
C TRP A 43 -30.42 -22.22 24.95
N GLU A 44 -29.17 -22.39 25.34
CA GLU A 44 -28.70 -23.20 26.49
C GLU A 44 -29.61 -23.07 27.72
N LYS A 45 -29.85 -21.85 28.21
CA LYS A 45 -30.70 -21.59 29.39
C LYS A 45 -32.18 -21.86 29.16
N VAL A 46 -32.64 -21.90 27.91
CA VAL A 46 -34.00 -22.36 27.56
C VAL A 46 -34.06 -23.88 27.57
N GLU A 47 -33.04 -24.55 27.04
CA GLU A 47 -32.92 -26.01 27.00
C GLU A 47 -32.78 -26.61 28.40
N ASP A 48 -31.99 -26.00 29.30
CA ASP A 48 -31.87 -26.41 30.71
C ASP A 48 -33.20 -26.25 31.47
N LYS A 49 -33.92 -25.15 31.25
CA LYS A 49 -35.26 -24.95 31.82
C LYS A 49 -36.27 -25.97 31.28
N LEU A 50 -36.20 -26.31 29.99
CA LEU A 50 -37.04 -27.35 29.40
C LEU A 50 -36.69 -28.72 30.01
N ARG A 51 -35.40 -29.05 30.14
CA ARG A 51 -34.91 -30.28 30.79
C ARG A 51 -35.51 -30.45 32.18
N ALA A 52 -35.40 -29.44 33.03
CA ALA A 52 -35.96 -29.47 34.38
C ALA A 52 -37.50 -29.71 34.38
N ILE A 53 -38.23 -29.06 33.46
CA ILE A 53 -39.69 -29.25 33.29
C ILE A 53 -40.03 -30.66 32.77
N LEU A 54 -39.17 -31.27 31.95
CA LEU A 54 -39.36 -32.62 31.43
C LEU A 54 -39.04 -33.69 32.49
N GLU A 55 -38.05 -33.44 33.35
CA GLU A 55 -37.63 -34.36 34.42
C GLU A 55 -38.55 -34.32 35.65
N ASP A 56 -39.14 -33.17 35.99
CA ASP A 56 -40.08 -33.04 37.11
C ASP A 56 -41.34 -33.90 36.91
N ARG A 57 -41.59 -34.82 37.84
CA ARG A 57 -42.75 -35.73 37.82
C ARG A 57 -44.06 -35.06 38.25
N LEU A 58 -44.01 -33.88 38.86
CA LEU A 58 -45.17 -33.12 39.31
C LEU A 58 -45.82 -32.30 38.18
N VAL A 59 -45.07 -31.99 37.12
CA VAL A 59 -45.59 -31.25 35.95
C VAL A 59 -46.49 -32.16 35.08
N PRO A 60 -47.75 -31.77 34.80
CA PRO A 60 -48.64 -32.53 33.90
C PRO A 60 -48.10 -32.66 32.48
N SER A 61 -48.40 -33.77 31.79
CA SER A 61 -48.00 -34.02 30.39
C SER A 61 -48.38 -32.88 29.44
N GLN A 62 -49.60 -32.37 29.57
CA GLN A 62 -50.12 -31.24 28.77
C GLN A 62 -49.33 -29.94 28.99
N ALA A 63 -48.75 -29.74 30.18
CA ALA A 63 -47.85 -28.62 30.46
C ALA A 63 -46.46 -28.86 29.85
N LYS A 64 -45.93 -30.09 29.92
CA LYS A 64 -44.66 -30.48 29.26
C LYS A 64 -44.74 -30.31 27.74
N GLU A 65 -45.83 -30.75 27.12
CA GLU A 65 -46.10 -30.54 25.69
C GLU A 65 -46.13 -29.04 25.34
N ALA A 66 -46.90 -28.24 26.09
CA ALA A 66 -47.01 -26.80 25.85
C ALA A 66 -45.64 -26.10 25.96
N CYS A 67 -44.81 -26.44 26.95
CA CYS A 67 -43.44 -25.93 27.09
C CYS A 67 -42.50 -26.42 25.97
N ALA A 68 -42.66 -27.65 25.48
CA ALA A 68 -41.90 -28.17 24.34
C ALA A 68 -42.22 -27.41 23.03
N TRP A 69 -43.49 -27.11 22.77
CA TRP A 69 -43.89 -26.25 21.64
C TRP A 69 -43.37 -24.81 21.79
N SER A 70 -43.31 -24.28 23.01
CA SER A 70 -42.70 -22.97 23.30
C SER A 70 -41.19 -22.96 23.08
N SER A 71 -40.50 -24.01 23.49
CA SER A 71 -39.06 -24.18 23.25
C SER A 71 -38.74 -24.33 21.78
N LEU A 72 -39.56 -25.08 21.01
CA LEU A 72 -39.44 -25.15 19.55
C LEU A 72 -39.56 -23.76 18.90
N ALA A 73 -40.53 -22.94 19.35
CA ALA A 73 -40.68 -21.57 18.86
C ALA A 73 -39.48 -20.67 19.21
N LEU A 74 -38.91 -20.81 20.41
CA LEU A 74 -37.69 -20.12 20.83
C LEU A 74 -36.45 -20.59 20.05
N GLY A 75 -36.36 -21.88 19.71
CA GLY A 75 -35.25 -22.45 18.93
C GLY A 75 -35.25 -21.97 17.49
N VAL A 76 -36.43 -21.92 16.84
CA VAL A 76 -36.59 -21.33 15.49
C VAL A 76 -36.23 -19.84 15.50
N ARG A 77 -36.67 -19.09 16.52
CA ARG A 77 -36.28 -17.68 16.75
C ARG A 77 -34.76 -17.52 16.91
N PHE A 78 -34.11 -18.38 17.71
CA PHE A 78 -32.67 -18.33 17.95
C PHE A 78 -31.87 -18.64 16.69
N ALA A 79 -32.16 -19.77 16.04
CA ALA A 79 -31.50 -20.18 14.79
C ALA A 79 -31.69 -19.14 13.67
N TYR A 80 -32.88 -18.54 13.57
CA TYR A 80 -33.13 -17.46 12.62
C TYR A 80 -32.24 -16.24 12.90
N LYS A 81 -32.21 -15.73 14.13
CA LYS A 81 -31.34 -14.60 14.54
C LYS A 81 -29.87 -14.90 14.31
N GLN A 82 -29.41 -16.09 14.70
CA GLN A 82 -28.03 -16.54 14.49
C GLN A 82 -27.67 -16.58 13.00
N SER A 83 -28.59 -17.05 12.14
CA SER A 83 -28.38 -17.05 10.68
C SER A 83 -28.26 -15.63 10.10
N GLN A 84 -29.01 -14.65 10.61
CA GLN A 84 -28.90 -13.27 10.15
C GLN A 84 -27.60 -12.61 10.62
N LEU A 85 -27.23 -12.77 11.90
CA LEU A 85 -25.94 -12.29 12.40
C LEU A 85 -24.75 -12.90 11.64
N HIS A 86 -24.84 -14.20 11.30
CA HIS A 86 -23.81 -14.87 10.50
C HIS A 86 -23.76 -14.30 9.06
N ARG A 87 -24.90 -14.10 8.38
CA ARG A 87 -24.92 -13.43 7.05
C ARG A 87 -24.30 -12.04 7.10
N HIS A 88 -24.66 -11.21 8.07
CA HIS A 88 -24.10 -9.86 8.21
C HIS A 88 -22.58 -9.90 8.47
N ARG A 89 -22.08 -10.84 9.29
CA ARG A 89 -20.64 -11.03 9.52
C ARG A 89 -19.90 -11.49 8.26
N VAL A 90 -20.48 -12.41 7.49
CA VAL A 90 -19.89 -12.90 6.22
C VAL A 90 -19.86 -11.79 5.17
N GLN A 91 -20.94 -11.01 5.04
CA GLN A 91 -20.99 -9.86 4.13
C GLN A 91 -19.93 -8.81 4.51
N TRP A 92 -19.88 -8.40 5.78
CA TRP A 92 -18.89 -7.42 6.26
C TRP A 92 -17.45 -7.88 6.04
N LEU A 93 -17.15 -9.17 6.25
CA LEU A 93 -15.82 -9.75 5.96
C LEU A 93 -15.50 -9.72 4.44
N HIS A 94 -16.50 -9.97 3.59
CA HIS A 94 -16.34 -9.89 2.14
C HIS A 94 -16.08 -8.45 1.67
N ASP A 95 -16.87 -7.49 2.16
CA ASP A 95 -16.74 -6.07 1.82
C ASP A 95 -15.37 -5.52 2.28
N PHE A 96 -14.95 -5.87 3.50
CA PHE A 96 -13.63 -5.52 4.04
C PHE A 96 -12.48 -6.11 3.23
N ALA A 97 -12.58 -7.39 2.84
CA ALA A 97 -11.59 -8.03 1.97
C ALA A 97 -11.56 -7.41 0.56
N GLY A 98 -12.70 -6.96 0.05
CA GLY A 98 -12.82 -6.19 -1.19
C GLY A 98 -12.05 -4.87 -1.11
N LEU A 99 -12.31 -4.06 -0.07
CA LEU A 99 -11.59 -2.81 0.17
C LEU A 99 -10.08 -3.02 0.30
N HIS A 100 -9.65 -4.05 1.05
CA HIS A 100 -8.21 -4.37 1.18
C HIS A 100 -7.59 -4.82 -0.15
N ARG A 101 -8.31 -5.59 -0.98
CA ARG A 101 -7.84 -5.95 -2.33
C ARG A 101 -7.69 -4.71 -3.21
N SER A 102 -8.68 -3.82 -3.24
CA SER A 102 -8.62 -2.59 -4.04
C SER A 102 -7.50 -1.65 -3.60
N ALA A 103 -7.29 -1.49 -2.29
CA ALA A 103 -6.18 -0.69 -1.76
C ALA A 103 -4.81 -1.29 -2.12
N ALA A 104 -4.64 -2.61 -2.01
CA ALA A 104 -3.41 -3.30 -2.42
C ALA A 104 -3.17 -3.21 -3.95
N GLN A 105 -4.23 -3.24 -4.76
CA GLN A 105 -4.14 -3.06 -6.22
C GLN A 105 -3.74 -1.64 -6.60
N ALA A 106 -4.31 -0.61 -5.95
CA ALA A 106 -3.92 0.79 -6.16
C ALA A 106 -2.45 1.03 -5.81
N LEU A 107 -2.00 0.56 -4.64
CA LEU A 107 -0.59 0.64 -4.24
C LEU A 107 0.32 -0.10 -5.22
N ALA A 108 -0.10 -1.26 -5.75
CA ALA A 108 0.69 -1.98 -6.75
C ALA A 108 0.81 -1.19 -8.07
N SER A 109 -0.26 -0.55 -8.56
CA SER A 109 -0.17 0.32 -9.73
C SER A 109 0.73 1.54 -9.47
N ASP A 110 0.62 2.18 -8.31
CA ASP A 110 1.44 3.33 -7.93
C ASP A 110 2.92 2.96 -7.88
N PHE A 111 3.27 1.79 -7.32
CA PHE A 111 4.65 1.27 -7.34
C PHE A 111 5.16 1.00 -8.75
N THR A 112 4.34 0.43 -9.66
CA THR A 112 4.76 0.22 -11.05
C THR A 112 4.95 1.53 -11.82
N LEU A 113 4.10 2.53 -11.57
CA LEU A 113 4.21 3.87 -12.18
C LEU A 113 5.49 4.59 -11.70
N LEU A 114 5.74 4.59 -10.39
CA LEU A 114 6.94 5.19 -9.80
C LEU A 114 8.22 4.48 -10.27
N ALA A 115 8.20 3.15 -10.40
CA ALA A 115 9.33 2.39 -10.93
C ALA A 115 9.65 2.75 -12.40
N ALA A 116 8.61 2.89 -13.24
CA ALA A 116 8.77 3.30 -14.62
C ALA A 116 9.28 4.75 -14.74
N GLN A 117 8.73 5.69 -13.97
CA GLN A 117 9.19 7.08 -13.92
C GLN A 117 10.66 7.17 -13.50
N HIS A 118 11.03 6.52 -12.39
CA HIS A 118 12.39 6.55 -11.86
C HIS A 118 13.42 5.93 -12.82
N GLU A 119 13.04 4.94 -13.62
CA GLU A 119 13.93 4.41 -14.65
C GLU A 119 14.10 5.40 -15.83
N VAL A 120 13.06 6.11 -16.26
CA VAL A 120 13.21 7.20 -17.25
C VAL A 120 14.12 8.31 -16.72
N GLU A 121 13.94 8.74 -15.47
CA GLU A 121 14.81 9.74 -14.81
C GLU A 121 16.27 9.27 -14.73
N ARG A 122 16.50 7.98 -14.41
CA ARG A 122 17.85 7.38 -14.44
C ARG A 122 18.46 7.40 -15.84
N GLN A 123 17.71 7.02 -16.87
CA GLN A 123 18.21 6.98 -18.25
C GLN A 123 18.53 8.39 -18.78
N GLU A 124 17.72 9.40 -18.46
CA GLU A 124 18.03 10.81 -18.79
C GLU A 124 19.31 11.28 -18.09
N ALA A 125 19.45 10.99 -16.79
CA ALA A 125 20.65 11.33 -16.02
C ALA A 125 21.91 10.65 -16.57
N ALA A 126 21.81 9.37 -16.97
CA ALA A 126 22.90 8.62 -17.60
C ALA A 126 23.30 9.21 -18.97
N PHE A 127 22.33 9.53 -19.82
CA PHE A 127 22.57 10.16 -21.13
C PHE A 127 23.23 11.55 -20.97
N ARG A 128 22.75 12.37 -20.04
CA ARG A 128 23.33 13.70 -19.75
C ARG A 128 24.76 13.60 -19.20
N LEU A 129 25.05 12.59 -18.38
CA LEU A 129 26.41 12.30 -17.94
C LEU A 129 27.32 11.87 -19.10
N GLN A 130 26.87 11.01 -20.00
CA GLN A 130 27.64 10.62 -21.20
C GLN A 130 27.93 11.83 -22.11
N LEU A 131 26.94 12.69 -22.32
CA LEU A 131 27.10 13.91 -23.12
C LEU A 131 28.14 14.86 -22.52
N THR A 132 28.10 15.10 -21.20
CA THR A 132 29.10 15.96 -20.53
C THR A 132 30.50 15.34 -20.49
N GLN A 133 30.61 14.02 -20.40
CA GLN A 133 31.91 13.33 -20.54
C GLN A 133 32.47 13.47 -21.97
N ALA A 134 31.63 13.39 -22.99
CA ALA A 134 32.02 13.57 -24.39
C ALA A 134 32.53 15.00 -24.67
N THR A 135 31.80 16.03 -24.24
CA THR A 135 32.23 17.44 -24.42
C THR A 135 33.48 17.76 -23.60
N LEU A 136 33.62 17.22 -22.37
CA LEU A 136 34.84 17.35 -21.59
C LEU A 136 36.04 16.70 -22.30
N ALA A 137 35.86 15.53 -22.91
CA ALA A 137 36.90 14.85 -23.67
C ALA A 137 37.27 15.57 -24.99
N GLU A 138 36.37 16.39 -25.54
CA GLU A 138 36.65 17.26 -26.68
C GLU A 138 37.47 18.50 -26.26
N VAL A 139 37.00 19.24 -25.24
CA VAL A 139 37.73 20.40 -24.68
C VAL A 139 39.11 20.00 -24.14
N GLN A 140 39.25 18.78 -23.61
CA GLN A 140 40.56 18.20 -23.23
C GLN A 140 41.52 18.12 -24.43
N LYS A 141 41.06 17.63 -25.59
CA LYS A 141 41.86 17.54 -26.83
C LYS A 141 42.19 18.93 -27.38
N GLU A 142 41.25 19.87 -27.35
CA GLU A 142 41.51 21.27 -27.75
C GLU A 142 42.59 21.91 -26.88
N ARG A 143 42.49 21.74 -25.56
CA ARG A 143 43.48 22.20 -24.58
C ARG A 143 44.87 21.60 -24.84
N ASP A 144 44.96 20.32 -25.19
CA ASP A 144 46.24 19.67 -25.48
C ASP A 144 46.81 20.06 -26.85
N LEU A 145 45.95 20.30 -27.86
CA LEU A 145 46.34 20.90 -29.14
C LEU A 145 46.87 22.33 -28.96
N LEU A 146 46.27 23.13 -28.06
CA LEU A 146 46.73 24.48 -27.72
C LEU A 146 48.07 24.45 -26.97
N LYS A 147 48.25 23.56 -26.00
CA LYS A 147 49.55 23.33 -25.33
C LYS A 147 50.65 22.94 -26.32
N TRP A 148 50.35 22.04 -27.26
CA TRP A 148 51.31 21.64 -28.31
C TRP A 148 51.70 22.81 -29.22
N LYS A 149 50.73 23.66 -29.62
CA LYS A 149 51.02 24.88 -30.40
C LYS A 149 51.91 25.85 -29.61
N LEU A 150 51.64 26.07 -28.33
CA LEU A 150 52.44 26.95 -27.46
C LEU A 150 53.89 26.47 -27.37
N PHE A 151 54.09 25.19 -27.03
CA PHE A 151 55.42 24.59 -26.93
C PHE A 151 56.20 24.69 -28.25
N LYS A 152 55.53 24.51 -29.39
CA LYS A 152 56.16 24.71 -30.71
C LYS A 152 56.59 26.17 -30.93
N THR A 153 55.78 27.16 -30.54
CA THR A 153 56.16 28.58 -30.66
C THR A 153 57.29 28.97 -29.71
N GLU A 154 57.34 28.42 -28.50
CA GLU A 154 58.45 28.61 -27.55
C GLU A 154 59.75 28.02 -28.12
N LEU A 155 59.71 26.82 -28.67
CA LEU A 155 60.88 26.17 -29.29
C LEU A 155 61.39 26.95 -30.52
N GLN A 156 60.49 27.54 -31.31
CA GLN A 156 60.86 28.40 -32.45
C GLN A 156 61.42 29.76 -31.98
N SER A 157 60.89 30.34 -30.90
CA SER A 157 61.42 31.56 -30.27
C SER A 157 62.84 31.35 -29.73
N ALA A 158 63.08 30.21 -29.08
CA ALA A 158 64.39 29.82 -28.55
C ALA A 158 65.43 29.48 -29.65
N GLN A 159 65.02 29.38 -30.92
CA GLN A 159 65.87 29.05 -32.06
C GLN A 159 66.09 30.24 -33.03
N ALA A 160 65.60 31.44 -32.67
CA ALA A 160 65.96 32.68 -33.35
C ALA A 160 67.44 33.05 -33.08
N PRO A 161 68.19 33.62 -34.05
CA PRO A 161 69.59 33.96 -33.83
C PRO A 161 69.78 35.01 -32.73
N VAL A 162 70.62 34.69 -31.74
CA VAL A 162 71.08 35.65 -30.73
C VAL A 162 72.02 36.65 -31.41
N ALA A 163 71.50 37.84 -31.73
CA ALA A 163 72.33 39.00 -32.02
C ALA A 163 72.90 39.55 -30.70
N GLU A 164 74.20 39.83 -30.68
CA GLU A 164 74.97 40.00 -29.44
C GLU A 164 75.08 41.46 -28.95
N GLY A 165 74.88 41.66 -27.65
CA GLY A 165 75.43 42.79 -26.89
C GLY A 165 74.44 43.88 -26.42
N PRO A 166 74.81 44.71 -25.41
CA PRO A 166 75.69 44.36 -24.28
C PRO A 166 75.22 44.85 -22.89
N SER A 167 75.65 44.09 -21.88
CA SER A 167 75.62 44.29 -20.41
C SER A 167 75.52 45.71 -19.82
N LEU A 168 74.79 45.85 -18.69
CA LEU A 168 75.25 46.67 -17.54
C LEU A 168 74.67 46.26 -16.15
N ALA A 169 75.41 45.40 -15.45
CA ALA A 169 75.77 45.45 -14.02
C ALA A 169 74.75 45.73 -12.87
N THR A 170 74.65 44.74 -11.96
CA THR A 170 74.93 44.84 -10.50
C THR A 170 73.80 45.03 -9.45
N ALA A 171 74.03 44.34 -8.30
CA ALA A 171 73.36 44.36 -6.98
C ALA A 171 72.03 43.58 -6.82
N GLY A 172 71.84 42.77 -5.77
CA GLY A 172 72.83 42.27 -4.79
C GLY A 172 72.25 41.57 -3.54
N GLY A 173 72.82 40.42 -3.17
CA GLY A 173 72.60 39.71 -1.89
C GLY A 173 71.32 38.85 -1.79
N ALA A 174 71.16 37.96 -0.80
CA ALA A 174 72.14 37.32 0.10
C ALA A 174 71.51 36.15 0.89
N GLY A 175 72.20 34.99 0.99
CA GLY A 175 71.86 33.88 1.91
C GLY A 175 70.66 33.00 1.50
N THR A 176 70.45 31.80 2.06
CA THR A 176 71.28 31.01 3.00
C THR A 176 71.11 29.50 2.76
N GLU A 177 72.08 28.71 3.21
CA GLU A 177 72.28 27.26 3.03
C GLU A 177 71.60 26.41 4.14
N GLY A 178 71.48 25.08 3.94
CA GLY A 178 70.87 24.10 4.85
C GLY A 178 69.86 23.18 4.13
N THR A 179 70.07 21.90 3.77
CA THR A 179 70.96 20.78 4.19
C THR A 179 70.35 19.87 5.27
N SER A 180 70.32 18.55 4.99
CA SER A 180 70.11 17.38 5.92
C SER A 180 68.76 17.30 6.69
N GLU A 181 68.21 16.12 7.07
CA GLU A 181 68.45 14.72 6.68
C GLU A 181 67.23 13.82 7.08
N GLU A 182 67.21 12.61 6.50
CA GLU A 182 66.74 11.27 6.95
C GLU A 182 65.67 11.02 8.06
N GLU A 183 64.92 9.93 7.82
CA GLU A 183 64.42 8.91 8.78
C GLU A 183 63.36 9.31 9.87
N GLU A 184 62.71 8.40 10.63
CA GLU A 184 62.91 6.95 10.84
C GLU A 184 61.58 6.16 11.05
N THR A 185 61.69 4.81 10.99
CA THR A 185 60.86 3.68 11.50
C THR A 185 59.39 3.81 11.96
N GLY A 186 58.67 2.67 11.86
CA GLY A 186 57.31 2.52 12.43
C GLY A 186 56.62 1.19 12.15
N ALA A 187 57.39 0.13 11.97
CA ALA A 187 56.95 -1.24 11.77
C ALA A 187 56.14 -1.82 12.96
N THR A 188 55.17 -2.72 12.67
CA THR A 188 55.07 -4.10 13.21
C THR A 188 53.79 -4.79 12.69
N ALA A 189 53.80 -6.11 12.54
CA ALA A 189 52.71 -6.92 11.98
C ALA A 189 52.06 -7.87 13.00
N THR A 190 50.89 -8.44 12.66
CA THR A 190 50.36 -9.78 13.08
C THR A 190 48.99 -9.98 12.37
N THR A 191 48.80 -10.77 11.31
CA THR A 191 48.90 -12.24 11.08
C THR A 191 47.75 -13.10 11.64
N ALA A 192 46.75 -13.39 10.79
CA ALA A 192 45.88 -14.58 10.72
C ALA A 192 45.04 -14.45 9.40
N ALA A 193 44.99 -15.33 8.39
CA ALA A 193 45.26 -16.78 8.25
C ALA A 193 44.35 -17.65 9.17
N ALA A 194 43.56 -18.62 8.70
CA ALA A 194 43.22 -19.11 7.34
C ALA A 194 41.80 -19.80 7.40
N SER A 195 41.19 -20.45 6.40
CA SER A 195 41.64 -20.89 5.06
C SER A 195 40.44 -21.17 4.11
N GLU A 196 40.75 -21.59 2.87
CA GLU A 196 40.17 -22.65 1.99
C GLU A 196 38.70 -23.17 2.20
N ALA A 197 37.99 -23.72 1.19
CA ALA A 197 38.48 -24.42 -0.01
C ALA A 197 37.54 -24.38 -1.24
N THR A 198 38.16 -24.35 -2.43
CA THR A 198 37.93 -25.26 -3.58
C THR A 198 36.53 -25.50 -4.17
N GLY A 199 36.40 -25.31 -5.50
CA GLY A 199 35.36 -25.95 -6.33
C GLY A 199 35.02 -25.21 -7.63
N GLY A 200 35.74 -25.47 -8.72
CA GLY A 200 35.44 -24.90 -10.05
C GLY A 200 34.81 -25.93 -11.01
N GLY A 201 33.97 -25.47 -11.95
CA GLY A 201 33.31 -26.32 -12.96
C GLY A 201 32.67 -25.50 -14.09
N LYS A 202 33.07 -25.78 -15.33
CA LYS A 202 32.87 -24.98 -16.56
C LYS A 202 31.46 -25.13 -17.21
N GLN A 203 31.22 -24.30 -18.24
CA GLN A 203 30.15 -24.34 -19.28
C GLN A 203 29.96 -25.74 -19.95
N GLU A 204 28.98 -26.07 -20.81
CA GLU A 204 28.13 -25.38 -21.84
C GLU A 204 26.88 -26.32 -22.11
N ASP A 205 25.74 -26.05 -22.78
CA ASP A 205 25.07 -24.88 -23.43
C ASP A 205 23.57 -25.24 -23.80
N ALA A 206 22.79 -24.31 -24.39
CA ALA A 206 21.56 -24.47 -25.23
C ALA A 206 20.23 -25.01 -24.61
N GLU A 207 19.01 -24.79 -25.16
CA GLU A 207 18.39 -23.72 -26.01
C GLU A 207 16.83 -23.91 -26.01
N GLY A 208 16.04 -22.83 -26.20
CA GLY A 208 14.56 -22.84 -26.42
C GLY A 208 13.83 -21.70 -25.68
N VAL A 209 13.29 -20.63 -26.30
CA VAL A 209 12.20 -20.52 -27.33
C VAL A 209 10.84 -20.92 -26.74
N GLU A 210 9.77 -20.11 -26.73
CA GLU A 210 9.33 -18.96 -27.56
C GLU A 210 8.53 -17.91 -26.71
N ALA A 211 7.89 -16.94 -27.39
CA ALA A 211 6.81 -16.02 -26.98
C ALA A 211 7.20 -14.65 -26.39
N ALA A 212 7.68 -13.75 -27.26
CA ALA A 212 7.88 -12.32 -26.95
C ALA A 212 7.17 -11.35 -27.93
N GLU A 213 5.96 -11.68 -28.42
CA GLU A 213 5.11 -10.74 -29.15
C GLU A 213 4.16 -9.98 -28.21
N GLY A 214 4.02 -8.67 -28.43
CA GLY A 214 3.10 -7.79 -27.68
C GLY A 214 3.70 -6.45 -27.22
N ALA A 215 5.02 -6.35 -27.08
CA ALA A 215 5.68 -5.14 -26.57
C ALA A 215 5.78 -3.97 -27.59
N GLN A 216 5.63 -4.25 -28.89
CA GLN A 216 5.89 -3.26 -29.95
C GLN A 216 4.68 -2.32 -30.19
N ASP A 217 3.46 -2.83 -30.03
CA ASP A 217 2.22 -2.14 -30.43
C ASP A 217 1.98 -0.86 -29.61
N LEU A 218 2.24 -0.92 -28.30
CA LEU A 218 2.12 0.22 -27.37
C LEU A 218 3.08 1.38 -27.66
N SER A 219 4.19 1.13 -28.38
CA SER A 219 5.17 2.17 -28.72
C SER A 219 4.67 3.13 -29.81
N VAL A 220 3.80 2.64 -30.71
CA VAL A 220 3.24 3.42 -31.81
C VAL A 220 2.12 4.34 -31.32
N ASP A 221 1.29 3.84 -30.41
CA ASP A 221 0.16 4.58 -29.82
C ASP A 221 0.64 5.79 -28.98
N LEU A 222 1.69 5.60 -28.16
CA LEU A 222 2.28 6.67 -27.35
C LEU A 222 2.87 7.81 -28.21
N MET A 223 3.55 7.47 -29.31
CA MET A 223 4.06 8.45 -30.28
C MET A 223 2.92 9.26 -30.91
N GLN A 224 1.79 8.62 -31.20
CA GLN A 224 0.64 9.27 -31.82
C GLN A 224 -0.07 10.23 -30.85
N LEU A 225 -0.15 9.89 -29.56
CA LEU A 225 -0.72 10.76 -28.52
C LEU A 225 0.10 12.06 -28.32
N LEU A 226 1.43 11.98 -28.42
CA LEU A 226 2.33 13.12 -28.27
C LEU A 226 2.32 14.08 -29.49
N GLY A 227 1.93 13.60 -30.67
CA GLY A 227 1.94 14.38 -31.92
C GLY A 227 0.77 15.36 -32.09
N VAL A 228 -0.22 15.38 -31.19
CA VAL A 228 -1.49 16.12 -31.36
C VAL A 228 -1.50 17.52 -30.74
N VAL A 229 -0.45 17.91 -29.99
CA VAL A 229 -0.34 19.25 -29.36
C VAL A 229 0.12 20.30 -30.38
N ASP A 230 -0.76 20.65 -31.32
CA ASP A 230 -0.53 21.72 -32.30
C ASP A 230 -0.59 23.12 -31.64
N GLN A 231 0.33 23.99 -32.05
CA GLN A 231 0.66 25.23 -31.37
C GLN A 231 -0.19 26.40 -31.88
N LYS A 232 -1.13 26.90 -31.06
CA LYS A 232 -1.90 28.11 -31.38
C LYS A 232 -1.77 29.18 -30.30
N ASN A 233 -1.42 30.39 -30.75
CA ASN A 233 -0.91 31.49 -29.93
C ASN A 233 -2.03 32.40 -29.37
N TYR A 234 -1.65 33.22 -28.39
CA TYR A 234 -2.45 34.24 -27.72
C TYR A 234 -3.25 35.16 -28.68
N THR A 235 -4.41 35.62 -28.22
CA THR A 235 -4.87 37.01 -28.45
C THR A 235 -5.59 37.55 -27.22
N SER A 236 -5.68 38.87 -27.10
CA SER A 236 -6.07 39.58 -25.88
C SER A 236 -7.45 40.23 -25.98
N GLY A 237 -8.16 40.30 -24.85
CA GLY A 237 -9.11 41.37 -24.54
C GLY A 237 -10.53 41.24 -25.11
N GLY A 238 -11.51 41.08 -24.22
CA GLY A 238 -12.94 41.19 -24.54
C GLY A 238 -13.78 41.23 -23.26
N GLN A 239 -14.51 42.32 -23.05
CA GLN A 239 -15.37 42.53 -21.88
C GLN A 239 -16.84 42.28 -22.24
N ARG A 240 -17.65 41.95 -21.22
CA ARG A 240 -19.11 41.71 -21.22
C ARG A 240 -19.54 40.29 -21.63
N GLU A 241 -20.69 39.77 -21.21
CA GLU A 241 -21.60 40.02 -20.06
C GLU A 241 -22.67 38.92 -20.19
N GLY A 242 -22.82 38.04 -19.19
CA GLY A 242 -23.60 36.80 -19.35
C GLY A 242 -24.02 36.22 -18.00
N ASP A 243 -25.30 36.40 -17.68
CA ASP A 243 -25.87 36.12 -16.36
C ASP A 243 -26.12 34.62 -16.14
N PHE A 244 -25.25 33.95 -15.36
CA PHE A 244 -25.48 32.58 -14.90
C PHE A 244 -25.88 32.58 -13.41
N ARG A 245 -27.18 32.43 -13.18
CA ARG A 245 -27.83 32.49 -11.86
C ARG A 245 -27.50 31.27 -10.98
N CYS A 246 -26.36 31.30 -10.31
CA CYS A 246 -26.03 30.35 -9.24
C CYS A 246 -26.91 30.59 -8.01
N THR A 247 -27.89 29.73 -7.76
CA THR A 247 -28.72 29.78 -6.54
C THR A 247 -28.06 29.06 -5.37
N ASN A 248 -27.90 29.80 -4.26
CA ASN A 248 -27.75 29.34 -2.88
C ASN A 248 -26.47 28.55 -2.51
N THR A 249 -25.42 29.32 -2.24
CA THR A 249 -24.35 28.98 -1.31
C THR A 249 -24.90 28.49 0.05
N ILE A 250 -24.38 27.38 0.58
CA ILE A 250 -24.34 27.10 2.01
C ILE A 250 -22.87 26.86 2.39
N PRO A 251 -22.25 27.69 3.24
CA PRO A 251 -20.84 27.55 3.59
C PRO A 251 -20.66 26.49 4.68
N ILE A 252 -20.08 25.33 4.33
CA ILE A 252 -19.57 24.38 5.33
C ILE A 252 -18.14 24.81 5.71
N HIS A 253 -17.99 25.27 6.94
CA HIS A 253 -16.75 25.81 7.49
C HIS A 253 -15.72 24.70 7.75
N ILE A 254 -14.71 24.56 6.89
CA ILE A 254 -13.68 23.53 7.00
C ILE A 254 -12.61 23.96 8.03
N SER A 255 -12.82 23.62 9.31
CA SER A 255 -11.80 23.79 10.35
C SER A 255 -10.87 22.57 10.41
N THR A 256 -9.73 22.66 9.73
CA THR A 256 -8.62 21.71 9.89
C THR A 256 -7.87 21.96 11.22
N THR A 257 -8.16 21.14 12.23
CA THR A 257 -7.27 20.96 13.39
C THR A 257 -7.10 19.47 13.68
N SER A 258 -5.85 19.01 13.62
CA SER A 258 -5.49 17.59 13.77
C SER A 258 -5.37 17.16 15.23
N THR A 259 -6.03 16.07 15.61
CA THR A 259 -5.53 15.19 16.68
C THR A 259 -5.84 13.73 16.37
N ILE A 260 -4.81 12.92 16.17
CA ILE A 260 -4.95 11.46 16.10
C ILE A 260 -5.22 10.95 17.51
N HIS A 261 -6.29 10.18 17.70
CA HIS A 261 -6.54 9.41 18.92
C HIS A 261 -7.22 8.07 18.58
N SER A 262 -6.40 7.07 18.26
CA SER A 262 -6.83 5.69 18.08
C SER A 262 -7.29 5.10 19.42
N ARG A 263 -8.58 5.27 19.77
CA ARG A 263 -9.19 4.56 20.90
C ARG A 263 -9.71 3.19 20.44
N SER A 264 -9.09 2.16 20.98
CA SER A 264 -9.40 0.76 20.72
C SER A 264 -10.78 0.37 21.25
N PHE A 265 -11.76 0.25 20.35
CA PHE A 265 -13.00 -0.49 20.62
C PHE A 265 -12.74 -2.01 20.55
N ILE A 266 -11.87 -2.49 21.45
CA ILE A 266 -11.62 -3.92 21.73
C ILE A 266 -11.83 -4.16 23.23
N SER A 267 -13.06 -3.86 23.65
CA SER A 267 -13.69 -4.21 24.93
C SER A 267 -15.19 -4.38 24.65
N ASP A 268 -15.85 -5.30 25.34
CA ASP A 268 -17.30 -5.64 25.31
C ASP A 268 -17.76 -6.84 24.46
N ILE A 269 -16.90 -7.49 23.66
CA ILE A 269 -17.23 -8.81 23.04
C ILE A 269 -16.13 -9.85 23.34
N SER A 270 -15.95 -10.14 24.63
CA SER A 270 -15.07 -11.21 25.14
C SER A 270 -15.67 -11.90 26.38
N LEU A 271 -16.89 -12.39 26.26
CA LEU A 271 -17.54 -13.34 27.17
C LEU A 271 -18.61 -14.10 26.36
N LEU A 272 -18.74 -15.41 26.60
CA LEU A 272 -19.20 -16.42 25.64
C LEU A 272 -18.23 -16.55 24.43
N GLY A 273 -17.38 -17.56 24.30
CA GLY A 273 -17.12 -18.70 25.21
C GLY A 273 -16.85 -19.98 24.43
N ILE A 274 -15.57 -20.31 24.25
CA ILE A 274 -15.10 -21.64 23.82
C ILE A 274 -13.82 -21.93 24.60
N LEU A 275 -13.89 -22.88 25.53
CA LEU A 275 -12.79 -23.57 26.18
C LEU A 275 -13.34 -24.93 26.65
#